data_AF-A0A928D5C8-F1
#
_entry.id   AF-A0A928D5C8-F1
#
_cell.length_a   1.000
_cell.length_b   1.000
_cell.length_c   1.000
_cell.angle_alpha   90.00
_cell.angle_beta   90.00
_cell.angle_gamma   90.00
#
_symmetry.space_group_name_H-M   'P 1'
#
loop_
_entity.id
_entity.type
_entity.pdbx_description
1 polymer ?
#
loop_
_entity_poly.entity_id
_entity_poly.type
_entity_poly.pdbx_seq_one_letter_code
_entity_poly.pdbx_strand_id
1 'polypeptide(L)'
;MNTTQTIIAMLSAHLITDYTLQGWLADGKQKSWWNKITNGNLPPKYRYDYIAALICHAIYWSIAVCLPLWNSPMFLWAIIGNTIIHAIVDDLKANRKRLNLVQDQLLHLAQIVITATLI
;
A
#
# COMPACT_ATOMS: atom_id res chain seq x y z
N MET A 1 11.54 -15.75 -13.62
CA MET A 1 10.52 -16.52 -12.86
C MET A 1 9.31 -16.67 -13.77
N ASN A 2 8.62 -17.81 -13.75
CA ASN A 2 7.34 -17.93 -14.45
C ASN A 2 6.23 -17.19 -13.66
N THR A 3 5.07 -16.98 -14.28
CA THR A 3 3.95 -16.24 -13.65
C THR A 3 3.56 -16.78 -12.29
N THR A 4 3.48 -18.10 -12.13
CA THR A 4 3.12 -18.74 -10.86
C THR A 4 4.13 -18.43 -9.76
N GLN A 5 5.43 -18.56 -10.06
CA GLN A 5 6.51 -18.22 -9.12
C GLN A 5 6.47 -16.74 -8.75
N THR A 6 6.22 -15.86 -9.73
CA THR A 6 6.08 -14.42 -9.50
C THR A 6 4.92 -14.13 -8.56
N ILE A 7 3.73 -14.67 -8.82
CA ILE A 7 2.55 -14.48 -7.96
C ILE A 7 2.84 -14.92 -6.52
N ILE A 8 3.45 -16.09 -6.33
CA ILE A 8 3.81 -16.60 -4.99
C ILE A 8 4.78 -15.64 -4.28
N ALA A 9 5.79 -15.13 -4.98
CA ALA A 9 6.75 -14.20 -4.41
C ALA A 9 6.12 -12.84 -4.08
N MET A 10 5.27 -12.30 -4.95
CA MET A 10 4.52 -11.07 -4.73
C MET A 10 3.55 -11.20 -3.55
N LEU A 11 2.85 -12.33 -3.44
CA LEU A 11 1.96 -12.64 -2.31
C LEU A 11 2.74 -12.73 -0.99
N SER A 12 3.90 -13.39 -1.01
CA SER A 12 4.77 -13.48 0.16
C SER A 12 5.26 -12.09 0.59
N ALA A 13 5.68 -11.26 -0.36
CA ALA A 13 6.08 -9.88 -0.11
C ALA A 13 4.94 -9.07 0.51
N HIS A 14 3.72 -9.16 -0.06
CA HIS A 14 2.52 -8.50 0.47
C HIS A 14 2.23 -8.90 1.92
N LEU A 15 2.27 -10.19 2.24
CA LEU A 15 2.01 -10.67 3.60
C LEU A 15 3.06 -10.12 4.58
N ILE A 16 4.32 -10.09 4.18
CA ILE A 16 5.40 -9.56 5.01
C ILE A 16 5.24 -8.04 5.19
N THR A 17 4.94 -7.30 4.14
CA THR A 17 4.88 -5.83 4.18
C THR A 17 3.66 -5.33 4.95
N ASP A 18 2.48 -5.90 4.70
CA ASP A 18 1.24 -5.45 5.34
C ASP A 18 1.09 -5.93 6.78
N TYR A 19 1.54 -7.14 7.10
CA TYR A 19 1.29 -7.72 8.43
C TYR A 19 2.50 -7.68 9.36
N THR A 20 3.72 -7.52 8.84
CA THR A 20 4.94 -7.59 9.66
C THR A 20 5.72 -6.27 9.64
N LEU A 21 5.87 -5.63 8.49
CA LEU A 21 6.80 -4.49 8.31
C LEU A 21 6.12 -3.12 8.27
N GLN A 22 4.80 -3.05 8.44
CA GLN A 22 4.04 -1.81 8.31
C GLN A 22 4.46 -0.71 9.31
N GLY A 23 4.84 -1.11 10.53
CA GLY A 23 5.41 -0.23 11.57
C GLY A 23 4.60 1.05 11.80
N TRP A 24 5.29 2.18 11.98
CA TRP A 24 4.67 3.49 12.21
C TRP A 24 3.76 3.94 11.07
N LEU A 25 4.06 3.55 9.82
CA LEU A 25 3.27 3.96 8.66
C LEU A 25 1.84 3.40 8.70
N ALA A 26 1.61 2.30 9.43
CA ALA A 26 0.27 1.75 9.66
C ALA A 26 -0.65 2.75 10.36
N ASP A 27 -0.10 3.43 11.36
CA ASP A 27 -0.78 4.44 12.15
C ASP A 27 -0.74 5.80 11.46
N GLY A 28 0.44 6.20 10.98
CA GLY A 28 0.68 7.50 10.36
C GLY A 28 -0.18 7.78 9.13
N LYS A 29 -0.58 6.75 8.36
CA LYS A 29 -1.48 6.90 7.21
C LYS A 29 -2.92 7.26 7.57
N GLN A 30 -3.29 7.16 8.86
CA GLN A 30 -4.65 7.36 9.35
C GLN A 30 -4.85 8.75 9.92
N LYS A 31 -5.75 9.55 9.34
CA LYS A 31 -6.13 10.87 9.88
C LYS A 31 -6.63 10.80 11.33
N SER A 32 -7.34 9.74 11.69
CA SER A 32 -7.82 9.52 13.06
C SER A 32 -6.69 9.33 14.08
N TRP A 33 -5.56 8.76 13.68
CA TRP A 33 -4.40 8.59 14.56
C TRP A 33 -3.81 9.95 14.94
N TRP A 34 -3.60 10.85 13.99
CA TRP A 34 -3.12 12.21 14.23
C TRP A 34 -4.03 13.01 15.18
N ASN A 35 -5.35 12.91 14.99
CA ASN A 35 -6.31 13.53 15.90
C ASN A 35 -6.23 12.94 17.31
N LYS A 36 -6.04 11.62 17.43
CA LYS A 36 -5.93 10.92 18.71
C LYS A 36 -4.67 11.36 19.47
N ILE A 37 -3.50 11.35 18.83
CA ILE A 37 -2.23 11.68 19.50
C ILE A 37 -2.12 13.15 19.89
N THR A 38 -2.87 14.03 19.22
CA THR A 38 -2.91 15.47 19.53
C THR A 38 -4.07 15.87 20.44
N ASN A 39 -4.86 14.90 20.93
CA ASN A 39 -6.09 15.15 21.69
C ASN A 39 -7.04 16.13 20.98
N GLY A 40 -7.13 16.05 19.64
CA GLY A 40 -7.93 16.92 18.80
C GLY A 40 -7.30 18.29 18.48
N ASN A 41 -6.14 18.62 19.05
CA ASN A 41 -5.47 19.91 18.88
C ASN A 41 -4.40 19.89 17.78
N LEU A 42 -4.67 19.25 16.64
CA LEU A 42 -3.74 19.20 15.51
C LEU A 42 -3.65 20.60 14.85
N PRO A 43 -2.45 21.23 14.78
CA PRO A 43 -2.32 22.53 14.14
C PRO A 43 -2.73 22.46 12.66
N PRO A 44 -3.41 23.50 12.11
CA PRO A 44 -3.90 23.50 10.73
C PRO A 44 -2.82 23.22 9.68
N LYS A 45 -1.56 23.57 9.97
CA LYS A 45 -0.40 23.30 9.13
C LYS A 45 -0.20 21.80 8.84
N TYR A 46 -0.49 20.94 9.81
CA TYR A 46 -0.19 19.49 9.75
C TYR A 46 -1.41 18.63 9.39
N ARG A 47 -2.53 19.25 9.00
CA ARG A 47 -3.80 18.57 8.72
C ARG A 47 -3.73 17.52 7.59
N TYR A 48 -2.68 17.58 6.76
CA TYR A 48 -2.48 16.71 5.60
C TYR A 48 -1.23 15.83 5.72
N ASP A 49 -0.53 15.82 6.86
CA ASP A 49 0.68 15.02 7.04
C ASP A 49 0.41 13.52 6.91
N TYR A 50 -0.80 13.08 7.27
CA TYR A 50 -1.24 11.70 7.06
C TYR A 50 -1.22 11.27 5.57
N ILE A 51 -1.39 12.22 4.63
CA ILE A 51 -1.32 11.94 3.19
C ILE A 51 0.11 11.60 2.79
N ALA A 52 1.10 12.29 3.35
CA ALA A 52 2.51 11.97 3.09
C ALA A 52 2.84 10.56 3.61
N ALA A 53 2.42 10.22 4.83
CA ALA A 53 2.59 8.88 5.38
C ALA A 53 1.88 7.80 4.55
N LEU A 54 0.65 8.07 4.08
CA LEU A 54 -0.10 7.20 3.18
C LEU A 54 0.65 6.92 1.88
N ILE A 55 1.18 7.96 1.23
CA ILE A 55 1.93 7.82 -0.02
C ILE A 55 3.24 7.07 0.22
N CYS A 56 3.98 7.40 1.29
CA CYS A 56 5.22 6.69 1.63
C CYS A 56 4.98 5.20 1.88
N HIS A 57 3.90 4.86 2.58
CA HIS A 57 3.48 3.48 2.78
C HIS A 57 3.17 2.78 1.45
N ALA A 58 2.41 3.41 0.57
CA ALA A 58 2.07 2.86 -0.73
C ALA A 58 3.28 2.64 -1.64
N ILE A 59 4.25 3.57 -1.63
CA ILE A 59 5.51 3.42 -2.35
C ILE A 59 6.30 2.23 -1.80
N TYR A 60 6.48 2.18 -0.47
CA TYR A 60 7.20 1.10 0.20
C TYR A 60 6.60 -0.26 -0.13
N TRP A 61 5.27 -0.39 0.00
CA TRP A 61 4.55 -1.60 -0.32
C TRP A 61 4.73 -2.00 -1.80
N SER A 62 4.59 -1.03 -2.71
CA SER A 62 4.67 -1.28 -4.16
C SER A 62 6.06 -1.71 -4.59
N ILE A 63 7.12 -1.10 -4.03
CA ILE A 63 8.50 -1.51 -4.31
C ILE A 63 8.72 -2.97 -3.86
N ALA A 64 8.29 -3.31 -2.65
CA ALA A 64 8.48 -4.65 -2.11
C ALA A 64 7.69 -5.72 -2.88
N VAL A 65 6.41 -5.45 -3.19
CA VAL A 65 5.56 -6.37 -3.94
C VAL A 65 5.98 -6.49 -5.40
N CYS A 66 6.44 -5.42 -6.04
CA CYS A 66 6.89 -5.48 -7.43
C CYS A 66 8.32 -6.03 -7.59
N LEU A 67 9.10 -6.20 -6.53
CA LEU A 67 10.51 -6.65 -6.61
C LEU A 67 10.73 -7.92 -7.48
N PRO A 68 9.83 -8.93 -7.48
CA PRO A 68 9.95 -10.08 -8.37
C PRO A 68 9.92 -9.74 -9.89
N LEU A 69 9.46 -8.55 -10.27
CA LEU A 69 9.42 -8.04 -11.64
C LEU A 69 10.70 -7.26 -12.03
N TRP A 70 11.76 -7.24 -11.23
CA TRP A 70 12.94 -6.37 -11.45
C TRP A 70 13.54 -6.42 -12.87
N ASN A 71 13.45 -7.58 -13.56
CA ASN A 71 13.96 -7.75 -14.92
C ASN A 71 12.95 -7.41 -16.04
N SER A 72 11.71 -7.08 -15.69
CA SER A 72 10.68 -6.69 -16.66
C SER A 72 10.88 -5.24 -17.09
N PRO A 73 10.74 -4.91 -18.39
CA PRO A 73 10.73 -3.52 -18.84
C PRO A 73 9.56 -2.72 -18.26
N MET A 74 8.53 -3.39 -17.74
CA MET A 74 7.37 -2.77 -17.10
C MET A 74 7.58 -2.49 -15.61
N PHE A 75 8.73 -2.86 -15.02
CA PHE A 75 8.97 -2.77 -13.58
C PHE A 75 8.69 -1.39 -12.98
N LEU A 76 9.22 -0.32 -13.59
CA LEU A 76 9.00 1.05 -13.09
C LEU A 76 7.53 1.46 -13.19
N TRP A 77 6.88 1.13 -14.31
CA TRP A 77 5.46 1.42 -14.52
C TRP A 77 4.55 0.64 -13.58
N ALA A 78 4.91 -0.62 -13.29
CA ALA A 78 4.23 -1.45 -12.30
C ALA A 78 4.31 -0.83 -10.90
N ILE A 79 5.46 -0.30 -10.49
CA ILE A 79 5.61 0.40 -9.20
C ILE A 79 4.73 1.65 -9.15
N ILE A 80 4.77 2.49 -10.17
CA ILE A 80 3.98 3.73 -10.22
C ILE A 80 2.49 3.42 -10.16
N GLY A 81 2.02 2.48 -10.99
CA GLY A 81 0.62 2.05 -11.02
C GLY A 81 0.15 1.45 -9.69
N ASN A 82 0.93 0.54 -9.12
CA ASN A 82 0.60 -0.07 -7.83
C ASN A 82 0.58 0.96 -6.69
N THR A 83 1.51 1.93 -6.72
CA THR A 83 1.56 2.99 -5.69
C THR A 83 0.28 3.81 -5.70
N ILE A 84 -0.18 4.22 -6.88
CA ILE A 84 -1.41 5.02 -7.03
C ILE A 84 -2.62 4.22 -6.55
N ILE A 85 -2.78 2.98 -7.03
CA ILE A 85 -3.94 2.15 -6.68
C ILE A 85 -3.93 1.84 -5.18
N HIS A 86 -2.79 1.42 -4.63
CA HIS A 86 -2.67 1.07 -3.22
C HIS A 86 -2.96 2.26 -2.30
N ALA A 87 -2.41 3.46 -2.62
CA ALA A 87 -2.72 4.67 -1.86
C ALA A 87 -4.22 5.01 -1.86
N ILE A 88 -4.91 4.79 -2.99
CA ILE A 88 -6.37 4.99 -3.08
C ILE A 88 -7.12 3.97 -2.23
N VAL A 89 -6.79 2.68 -2.34
CA VAL A 89 -7.43 1.60 -1.59
C VAL A 89 -7.27 1.84 -0.08
N ASP A 90 -6.07 2.21 0.35
CA ASP A 90 -5.80 2.53 1.74
C ASP A 90 -6.51 3.79 2.22
N ASP A 91 -6.62 4.86 1.42
CA ASP A 91 -7.42 6.03 1.80
C ASP A 91 -8.89 5.64 1.98
N LEU A 92 -9.42 4.82 1.06
CA LEU A 92 -10.79 4.34 1.09
C LEU A 92 -11.08 3.50 2.34
N LYS A 93 -10.16 2.61 2.73
CA LYS A 93 -10.27 1.81 3.97
C LYS A 93 -10.03 2.64 5.22
N ALA A 94 -8.88 3.29 5.30
CA ALA A 94 -8.33 3.82 6.55
C ALA A 94 -8.91 5.19 6.91
N ASN A 95 -9.19 6.04 5.92
CA ASN A 95 -9.63 7.41 6.13
C ASN A 95 -11.10 7.63 5.75
N ARG A 96 -11.57 7.10 4.62
CA ARG A 96 -12.96 7.27 4.17
C ARG A 96 -13.93 6.22 4.70
N LYS A 97 -13.41 5.14 5.29
CA LYS A 97 -14.19 4.03 5.86
C LYS A 97 -15.21 3.43 4.88
N ARG A 98 -14.87 3.42 3.59
CA ARG A 98 -15.68 2.85 2.50
C ARG A 98 -15.38 1.38 2.24
N LEU A 99 -14.22 0.90 2.69
CA LEU A 99 -13.81 -0.48 2.56
C LEU A 99 -13.58 -1.09 3.94
N ASN A 100 -13.93 -2.37 4.08
CA ASN A 100 -13.51 -3.20 5.20
C ASN A 100 -12.21 -3.96 4.87
N LEU A 101 -11.68 -4.71 5.84
CA LEU A 101 -10.44 -5.47 5.66
C LEU A 101 -10.55 -6.53 4.54
N VAL A 102 -11.68 -7.21 4.40
CA VAL A 102 -11.84 -8.23 3.36
C VAL A 102 -11.77 -7.61 1.97
N GLN A 103 -12.51 -6.53 1.73
CA GLN A 103 -12.54 -5.84 0.45
C GLN A 103 -11.17 -5.27 0.08
N ASP A 104 -10.49 -4.70 1.06
CA ASP A 104 -9.12 -4.23 0.95
C ASP A 104 -8.18 -5.35 0.51
N GLN A 105 -8.12 -6.47 1.23
CA GLN A 105 -7.22 -7.57 0.89
C GLN A 105 -7.56 -8.19 -0.47
N LEU A 106 -8.83 -8.28 -0.85
CA LEU A 106 -9.22 -8.72 -2.20
C LEU A 106 -8.69 -7.79 -3.31
N LEU A 107 -8.68 -6.47 -3.09
CA LEU A 107 -8.12 -5.51 -4.03
C LEU A 107 -6.59 -5.64 -4.13
N HIS A 108 -5.91 -5.90 -3.00
CA HIS A 108 -4.46 -6.17 -3.00
C HIS A 108 -4.13 -7.45 -3.78
N LEU A 109 -4.90 -8.52 -3.59
CA LEU A 109 -4.74 -9.76 -4.36
C LEU A 109 -4.98 -9.53 -5.86
N ALA A 110 -6.00 -8.73 -6.21
CA ALA A 110 -6.24 -8.36 -7.61
C ALA A 110 -5.07 -7.57 -8.21
N GLN A 111 -4.51 -6.60 -7.47
CA GLN A 111 -3.31 -5.87 -7.88
C GLN A 111 -2.13 -6.82 -8.15
N ILE A 112 -1.91 -7.80 -7.28
CA ILE A 112 -0.83 -8.80 -7.44
C ILE A 112 -1.04 -9.62 -8.71
N VAL A 113 -2.24 -10.18 -8.89
CA VAL A 113 -2.54 -11.05 -10.06
C VAL A 113 -2.41 -10.27 -11.36
N ILE A 114 -2.93 -9.05 -11.44
CA ILE A 114 -2.84 -8.19 -12.63
C ILE A 114 -1.39 -7.78 -12.89
N THR A 115 -0.65 -7.39 -11.85
CA THR A 115 0.73 -6.94 -12.01
C THR A 115 1.64 -8.09 -12.43
N ALA A 116 1.41 -9.31 -11.92
CA ALA A 116 2.21 -10.48 -12.28
C ALA A 116 2.13 -10.87 -13.76
N THR A 117 1.14 -10.38 -14.53
CA THR A 117 1.07 -10.59 -15.98
C THR A 117 2.02 -9.68 -16.76
N LEU A 118 2.68 -8.72 -16.10
CA LEU A 118 3.63 -7.79 -16.72
C LEU A 118 5.08 -8.29 -16.72
N ILE A 119 5.31 -9.56 -16.36
CA ILE A 119 6.64 -10.19 -16.38
C ILE A 119 7.24 -10.31 -17.77
#